data_AF-A0AAD1R9A8-F1
#
_entry.id   AF-A0AAD1R9A8-F1
#
_cell.length_a   1.000
_cell.length_b   1.000
_cell.length_c   1.000
_cell.angle_alpha   90.00
_cell.angle_beta   90.00
_cell.angle_gamma   90.00
#
_symmetry.space_group_name_H-M   'P 1'
#
loop_
_entity.id
_entity.type
_entity.pdbx_description
1 polymer ?
#
loop_
_entity_poly.entity_id
_entity_poly.type
_entity_poly.pdbx_seq_one_letter_code
_entity_poly.pdbx_strand_id
1 'polypeptide(L)'
;MRYNMLLGLGHLRVVSNLFRYLSPEFVPPRTRKDPFKYFLERRDMIQRRKVFNIPEFYVGSILAVSMSDPHANGKINRFVGICIERGGSGLGATFALRNVIEGQGVEMRYELYNPRILEIQVLKLEKRVDDNLMYLRDALPEYSTFDFNMKPVTRLSEEDIPVNQLKVKMKPRPWSKKWERPQYNVRGIMFELYLHENHVKKANKLARPWAQFDMMKEYDTKEIEQNILKEVEQELKQSEKQ
;
A
#
# COMPACT_ATOMS: atom_id res chain seq x y z
N MET A 1 20.41 20.24 38.01
CA MET A 1 19.06 20.61 37.52
C MET A 1 18.83 19.93 36.17
N ARG A 2 17.57 19.54 35.93
CA ARG A 2 17.13 18.42 35.08
C ARG A 2 17.38 18.64 33.58
N TYR A 3 18.12 17.72 32.94
CA TYR A 3 18.02 17.45 31.51
C TYR A 3 17.89 15.94 31.33
N ASN A 4 16.65 15.43 31.43
CA ASN A 4 16.31 14.07 31.02
C ASN A 4 14.79 13.94 30.92
N MET A 5 14.18 14.38 29.81
CA MET A 5 12.78 14.05 29.52
C MET A 5 12.37 14.35 28.06
N LEU A 6 13.03 13.78 27.04
CA LEU A 6 12.51 13.85 25.66
C LEU A 6 12.67 12.56 24.82
N LEU A 7 13.26 11.49 25.35
CA LEU A 7 13.41 10.22 24.61
C LEU A 7 12.23 9.24 24.77
N GLY A 8 11.26 9.52 25.65
CA GLY A 8 10.16 8.60 25.98
C GLY A 8 8.88 8.71 25.13
N LEU A 9 8.66 9.83 24.44
CA LEU A 9 7.37 10.10 23.76
C LEU A 9 7.23 9.43 22.39
N GLY A 10 8.35 9.03 21.76
CA GLY A 10 8.34 8.33 20.47
C GLY A 10 7.92 6.85 20.60
N HIS A 11 8.32 6.18 21.68
CA HIS A 11 8.07 4.75 21.91
C HIS A 11 6.63 4.45 22.34
N LEU A 12 6.06 5.27 23.24
CA LEU A 12 4.67 5.09 23.70
C LEU A 12 3.63 5.29 22.59
N ARG A 13 3.94 6.06 21.53
CA ARG A 13 3.08 6.22 20.35
C ARG A 13 3.02 4.99 19.45
N VAL A 14 4.04 4.13 19.49
CA VAL A 14 4.09 2.90 18.69
C VAL A 14 3.15 1.83 19.27
N VAL A 15 3.05 1.77 20.61
CA VAL A 15 2.28 0.73 21.32
C VAL A 15 0.76 0.96 21.23
N SER A 16 0.28 2.21 21.27
CA SER A 16 -1.16 2.50 21.23
C SER A 16 -1.82 2.26 19.87
N ASN A 17 -1.05 2.23 18.77
CA ASN A 17 -1.56 2.01 17.41
C ASN A 17 -1.49 0.55 16.93
N LEU A 18 -0.90 -0.36 17.71
CA LEU A 18 -0.66 -1.74 17.26
C LEU A 18 -1.95 -2.53 17.01
N PHE A 19 -3.05 -2.18 17.69
CA PHE A 19 -4.36 -2.81 17.50
C PHE A 19 -5.20 -2.19 16.38
N ARG A 20 -4.74 -1.09 15.74
CA ARG A 20 -5.52 -0.39 14.70
C ARG A 20 -5.19 -0.85 13.27
N TYR A 21 -3.96 -1.30 13.03
CA TYR A 21 -3.49 -1.61 11.67
C TYR A 21 -2.48 -2.75 11.64
N LEU A 22 -2.88 -3.88 11.02
CA LEU A 22 -1.96 -4.92 10.60
C LEU A 22 -1.60 -4.70 9.13
N SER A 23 -0.30 -4.58 8.84
CA SER A 23 0.16 -4.40 7.47
C SER A 23 -0.10 -5.68 6.64
N PRO A 24 -0.64 -5.57 5.41
CA PRO A 24 -1.16 -6.70 4.65
C PRO A 24 -0.15 -7.81 4.38
N GLU A 25 1.15 -7.50 4.30
CA GLU A 25 2.17 -8.49 4.02
C GLU A 25 2.47 -9.46 5.18
N PHE A 26 1.98 -9.19 6.38
CA PHE A 26 2.06 -10.13 7.50
C PHE A 26 1.07 -11.29 7.37
N VAL A 27 -0.04 -11.07 6.67
CA VAL A 27 -1.08 -12.08 6.46
C VAL A 27 -0.60 -13.05 5.38
N PRO A 28 -0.39 -14.34 5.70
CA PRO A 28 0.11 -15.30 4.73
C PRO A 28 -0.95 -15.61 3.66
N PRO A 29 -0.56 -15.96 2.42
CA PRO A 29 -1.51 -16.41 1.42
C PRO A 29 -2.05 -17.80 1.75
N ARG A 30 -3.29 -18.09 1.34
CA ARG A 30 -3.94 -19.40 1.46
C ARG A 30 -3.17 -20.47 0.68
N THR A 31 -2.24 -21.15 1.36
CA THR A 31 -1.30 -22.13 0.79
C THR A 31 -1.06 -23.26 1.79
N ARG A 32 -0.53 -24.40 1.32
CA ARG A 32 -0.19 -25.57 2.16
C ARG A 32 1.24 -25.55 2.71
N LYS A 33 1.85 -24.38 2.85
CA LYS A 33 3.22 -24.27 3.39
C LYS A 33 3.19 -24.44 4.92
N ASP A 34 4.29 -24.92 5.47
CA ASP A 34 4.46 -25.07 6.91
C ASP A 34 4.32 -23.69 7.60
N PRO A 35 3.45 -23.55 8.63
CA PRO A 35 3.33 -22.34 9.43
C PRO A 35 4.66 -21.82 10.00
N PHE A 36 5.59 -22.71 10.33
CA PHE A 36 6.90 -22.35 10.88
C PHE A 36 7.70 -21.46 9.93
N LYS A 37 7.55 -21.64 8.61
CA LYS A 37 8.18 -20.79 7.59
C LYS A 37 7.68 -19.34 7.70
N TYR A 38 6.39 -19.12 7.94
CA TYR A 38 5.83 -17.78 8.11
C TYR A 38 6.21 -17.16 9.45
N PHE A 39 6.32 -17.98 10.50
CA PHE A 39 6.81 -17.53 11.81
C PHE A 39 8.24 -16.98 11.71
N LEU A 40 9.17 -17.73 11.08
CA LEU A 40 10.54 -17.26 10.87
C LEU A 40 10.59 -15.98 10.03
N GLU A 41 9.83 -15.93 8.92
CA GLU A 41 9.76 -14.77 8.04
C GLU A 41 9.22 -13.53 8.78
N ARG A 42 8.17 -13.68 9.60
CA ARG A 42 7.63 -12.58 10.42
C ARG A 42 8.64 -12.08 11.46
N ARG A 43 9.37 -12.99 12.11
CA ARG A 43 10.41 -12.62 13.07
C ARG A 43 11.46 -11.72 12.40
N ASP A 44 11.94 -12.10 11.23
CA ASP A 44 12.93 -11.31 10.47
C ASP A 44 12.36 -9.95 10.02
N MET A 45 11.08 -9.92 9.58
CA MET A 45 10.38 -8.68 9.24
C MET A 45 10.26 -7.72 10.43
N ILE A 46 9.95 -8.23 11.63
CA ILE A 46 9.85 -7.44 12.86
C ILE A 46 11.23 -6.89 13.23
N GLN A 47 12.27 -7.71 13.17
CA GLN A 47 13.66 -7.26 13.39
C GLN A 47 14.06 -6.15 12.43
N ARG A 48 13.71 -6.27 11.14
CA ARG A 48 13.97 -5.21 10.16
C ARG A 48 13.20 -3.92 10.50
N ARG A 49 11.93 -4.03 10.93
CA ARG A 49 11.09 -2.89 11.34
C ARG A 49 11.60 -2.19 12.61
N LYS A 50 12.31 -2.90 13.49
CA LYS A 50 12.99 -2.31 14.67
C LYS A 50 14.09 -1.32 14.25
N VAL A 51 14.83 -1.64 13.19
CA VAL A 51 15.91 -0.79 12.65
C VAL A 51 15.38 0.28 11.70
N PHE A 52 14.31 -0.04 10.95
CA PHE A 52 13.78 0.82 9.91
C PHE A 52 12.27 1.02 10.05
N ASN A 53 11.87 2.26 10.31
CA ASN A 53 10.47 2.62 10.47
C ASN A 53 9.71 2.51 9.14
N ILE A 54 8.83 1.52 9.04
CA ILE A 54 7.89 1.39 7.92
C ILE A 54 6.55 1.99 8.35
N PRO A 55 6.13 3.14 7.79
CA PRO A 55 4.88 3.77 8.17
C PRO A 55 3.66 3.02 7.64
N GLU A 56 2.50 3.29 8.22
CA GLU A 56 1.21 2.88 7.68
C GLU A 56 0.89 3.67 6.39
N PHE A 57 0.50 2.96 5.33
CA PHE A 57 0.01 3.58 4.10
C PHE A 57 -0.91 2.63 3.33
N TYR A 58 -1.71 3.18 2.43
CA TYR A 58 -2.66 2.42 1.63
C TYR A 58 -2.49 2.70 0.14
N VAL A 59 -3.14 1.88 -0.68
CA VAL A 59 -3.29 2.20 -2.10
C VAL A 59 -4.10 3.48 -2.23
N GLY A 60 -3.53 4.46 -2.93
CA GLY A 60 -4.04 5.84 -2.97
C GLY A 60 -3.20 6.86 -2.21
N SER A 61 -2.38 6.43 -1.24
CA SER A 61 -1.53 7.35 -0.48
C SER A 61 -0.37 7.86 -1.32
N ILE A 62 0.06 9.11 -1.06
CA ILE A 62 1.23 9.72 -1.71
C ILE A 62 2.44 9.51 -0.81
N LEU A 63 3.47 8.86 -1.37
CA LEU A 63 4.70 8.52 -0.67
C LEU A 63 5.89 9.21 -1.32
N ALA A 64 6.90 9.45 -0.51
CA ALA A 64 8.24 9.77 -0.95
C ALA A 64 9.21 8.72 -0.42
N VAL A 65 9.92 8.05 -1.32
CA VAL A 65 10.87 7.00 -0.97
C VAL A 65 12.27 7.47 -1.32
N SER A 66 13.16 7.41 -0.34
CA SER A 66 14.59 7.69 -0.51
C SER A 66 15.34 6.37 -0.50
N MET A 67 16.08 6.08 -1.57
CA MET A 67 16.80 4.82 -1.77
C MET A 67 18.25 5.11 -2.11
N SER A 68 19.18 4.31 -1.57
CA SER A 68 20.58 4.36 -1.95
C SER A 68 20.78 3.77 -3.35
N ASP A 69 21.41 4.55 -4.22
CA ASP A 69 21.75 4.18 -5.58
C ASP A 69 23.20 4.61 -5.86
N PRO A 70 24.13 3.66 -6.06
CA PRO A 70 25.54 3.98 -6.34
C PRO A 70 25.78 4.86 -7.57
N HIS A 71 24.86 4.85 -8.54
CA HIS A 71 24.99 5.56 -9.81
C HIS A 71 24.29 6.93 -9.80
N ALA A 72 23.50 7.23 -8.77
CA ALA A 72 22.85 8.53 -8.65
C ALA A 72 23.82 9.61 -8.13
N ASN A 73 23.61 10.85 -8.57
CA ASN A 73 24.30 12.01 -8.00
C ASN A 73 23.97 12.11 -6.50
N GLY A 74 25.00 12.09 -5.65
CA GLY A 74 24.82 12.07 -4.19
C GLY A 74 24.48 10.69 -3.59
N LYS A 75 24.53 9.62 -4.38
CA LYS A 75 24.29 8.21 -3.98
C LYS A 75 22.91 7.90 -3.39
N ILE A 76 21.99 8.86 -3.46
CA ILE A 76 20.62 8.76 -2.93
C ILE A 76 19.68 9.22 -4.04
N ASN A 77 18.72 8.37 -4.37
CA ASN A 77 17.63 8.68 -5.27
C ASN A 77 16.34 8.84 -4.46
N ARG A 78 15.63 9.93 -4.68
CA ARG A 78 14.32 10.18 -4.09
C ARG A 78 13.25 10.04 -5.18
N PHE A 79 12.13 9.41 -4.86
CA PHE A 79 10.99 9.35 -5.77
C PHE A 79 9.70 9.65 -5.02
N VAL A 80 8.91 10.58 -5.54
CA VAL A 80 7.59 10.94 -5.02
C VAL A 80 6.52 10.44 -5.98
N GLY A 81 5.49 9.79 -5.45
CA GLY A 81 4.36 9.33 -6.26
C GLY A 81 3.23 8.71 -5.45
N ILE A 82 2.12 8.44 -6.13
CA ILE A 82 0.97 7.73 -5.56
C ILE A 82 1.23 6.22 -5.54
N CYS A 83 0.91 5.56 -4.43
CA CYS A 83 0.91 4.10 -4.34
C CYS A 83 -0.27 3.53 -5.12
N ILE A 84 0.02 2.83 -6.22
CA ILE A 84 -1.02 2.27 -7.12
C ILE A 84 -1.33 0.80 -6.86
N GLU A 85 -0.41 0.08 -6.24
CA GLU A 85 -0.55 -1.34 -5.91
C GLU A 85 0.36 -1.68 -4.75
N ARG A 86 -0.13 -2.54 -3.85
CA ARG A 86 0.67 -3.29 -2.89
C ARG A 86 0.49 -4.77 -3.18
N GLY A 87 1.59 -5.51 -3.21
CA GLY A 87 1.57 -6.93 -3.54
C GLY A 87 2.69 -7.69 -2.86
N GLY A 88 2.72 -9.00 -3.08
CA GLY A 88 3.64 -9.89 -2.35
C GLY A 88 3.23 -10.09 -0.90
N SER A 89 3.97 -10.98 -0.23
CA SER A 89 3.75 -11.36 1.17
C SER A 89 5.12 -11.56 1.82
N GLY A 90 5.20 -11.39 3.14
CA GLY A 90 6.43 -11.63 3.88
C GLY A 90 7.55 -10.65 3.52
N LEU A 91 8.79 -11.14 3.42
CA LEU A 91 9.95 -10.31 3.07
C LEU A 91 9.90 -9.80 1.61
N GLY A 92 9.21 -10.52 0.73
CA GLY A 92 9.01 -10.16 -0.67
C GLY A 92 7.88 -9.16 -0.93
N ALA A 93 7.40 -8.46 0.10
CA ALA A 93 6.37 -7.44 -0.05
C ALA A 93 6.84 -6.29 -0.93
N THR A 94 6.05 -5.90 -1.92
CA THR A 94 6.34 -4.80 -2.84
C THR A 94 5.20 -3.79 -2.89
N PHE A 95 5.54 -2.57 -3.28
CA PHE A 95 4.58 -1.54 -3.62
C PHE A 95 5.06 -0.75 -4.84
N ALA A 96 4.12 -0.30 -5.67
CA ALA A 96 4.41 0.46 -6.87
C ALA A 96 3.99 1.91 -6.70
N LEU A 97 4.93 2.83 -6.92
CA LEU A 97 4.68 4.26 -6.97
C LEU A 97 4.58 4.73 -8.41
N ARG A 98 3.64 5.63 -8.69
CA ARG A 98 3.46 6.27 -9.98
C ARG A 98 3.52 7.78 -9.85
N ASN A 99 4.21 8.44 -10.77
CA ASN A 99 4.14 9.88 -10.94
C ASN A 99 4.31 10.23 -12.44
N VAL A 100 3.84 11.41 -12.84
CA VAL A 100 4.11 12.00 -14.14
C VAL A 100 5.14 13.11 -13.95
N ILE A 101 6.33 12.92 -14.49
CA ILE A 101 7.45 13.85 -14.39
C ILE A 101 7.72 14.38 -15.80
N GLU A 102 7.68 15.70 -15.98
CA GLU A 102 7.92 16.35 -17.29
C GLU A 102 7.05 15.75 -18.43
N GLY A 103 5.80 15.41 -18.12
CA GLY A 103 4.86 14.81 -19.07
C GLY A 103 5.05 13.31 -19.33
N GLN A 104 6.11 12.69 -18.79
CA GLN A 104 6.37 11.26 -18.90
C GLN A 104 5.89 10.53 -17.64
N GLY A 105 5.08 9.48 -17.84
CA GLY A 105 4.66 8.60 -16.74
C GLY A 105 5.81 7.69 -16.31
N VAL A 106 6.21 7.78 -15.05
CA VAL A 106 7.27 6.96 -14.43
C VAL A 106 6.65 6.13 -13.31
N GLU A 107 7.03 4.85 -13.27
CA GLU A 107 6.63 3.92 -12.22
C GLU A 107 7.86 3.27 -11.59
N MET A 108 7.90 3.26 -10.26
CA MET A 108 8.97 2.64 -9.48
C MET A 108 8.37 1.61 -8.54
N ARG A 109 8.81 0.35 -8.65
CA ARG A 109 8.43 -0.72 -7.73
C ARG A 109 9.51 -0.87 -6.68
N TYR A 110 9.11 -0.77 -5.42
CA TYR A 110 9.98 -0.92 -4.26
C TYR A 110 9.65 -2.21 -3.52
N GLU A 111 10.68 -2.86 -2.99
CA GLU A 111 10.59 -3.96 -2.04
C GLU A 111 10.64 -3.38 -0.62
N LEU A 112 9.61 -3.63 0.18
CA LEU A 112 9.39 -2.96 1.47
C LEU A 112 10.54 -3.19 2.46
N TYR A 113 11.15 -4.38 2.42
CA TYR A 113 12.21 -4.79 3.35
C TYR A 113 13.63 -4.64 2.77
N ASN A 114 13.77 -4.02 1.59
CA ASN A 114 15.08 -3.88 0.95
C ASN A 114 16.02 -3.00 1.79
N PRO A 115 17.27 -3.44 2.03
CA PRO A 115 18.22 -2.68 2.84
C PRO A 115 18.68 -1.37 2.19
N ARG A 116 18.50 -1.21 0.87
CA ARG A 116 18.84 0.03 0.16
C ARG A 116 17.86 1.16 0.43
N ILE A 117 16.66 0.88 0.96
CA ILE A 117 15.71 1.93 1.31
C ILE A 117 16.18 2.62 2.58
N LEU A 118 16.37 3.93 2.49
CA LEU A 118 16.84 4.79 3.58
C LEU A 118 15.68 5.39 4.35
N GLU A 119 14.60 5.76 3.66
CA GLU A 119 13.43 6.37 4.27
C GLU A 119 12.18 6.14 3.41
N ILE A 120 11.04 5.85 4.06
CA ILE A 120 9.71 5.91 3.45
C ILE A 120 8.93 6.99 4.20
N GLN A 121 8.66 8.10 3.53
CA GLN A 121 7.90 9.22 4.08
C GLN A 121 6.50 9.23 3.48
N VAL A 122 5.47 9.24 4.33
CA VAL A 122 4.08 9.43 3.88
C VAL A 122 3.82 10.92 3.74
N LEU A 123 3.62 11.40 2.52
CA LEU A 123 3.28 12.80 2.27
C LEU A 123 1.79 13.07 2.46
N LYS A 124 0.95 12.14 2.00
CA LYS A 124 -0.50 12.22 2.17
C LYS A 124 -1.07 10.82 2.38
N LEU A 125 -1.65 10.60 3.55
CA LEU A 125 -2.32 9.35 3.88
C LEU A 125 -3.78 9.42 3.43
N GLU A 126 -4.13 8.65 2.40
CA GLU A 126 -5.51 8.51 1.93
C GLU A 126 -5.74 7.12 1.32
N LYS A 127 -6.98 6.67 1.33
CA LYS A 127 -7.47 5.48 0.63
C LYS A 127 -8.21 5.89 -0.64
N ARG A 128 -8.17 5.05 -1.66
CA ARG A 128 -9.11 5.10 -2.78
C ARG A 128 -10.24 4.09 -2.57
N VAL A 129 -11.26 4.17 -3.42
CA VAL A 129 -12.37 3.21 -3.46
C VAL A 129 -11.92 1.83 -3.99
N ASP A 130 -10.88 1.82 -4.82
CA ASP A 130 -10.30 0.60 -5.39
C ASP A 130 -8.96 0.28 -4.73
N ASP A 131 -8.72 -1.00 -4.48
CA ASP A 131 -7.47 -1.51 -3.91
C ASP A 131 -6.33 -1.61 -4.93
N ASN A 132 -6.62 -1.38 -6.22
CA ASN A 132 -5.63 -1.40 -7.30
C ASN A 132 -5.92 -0.28 -8.31
N LEU A 133 -4.96 0.63 -8.47
CA LEU A 133 -5.06 1.84 -9.29
C LEU A 133 -4.26 1.73 -10.59
N MET A 134 -3.99 0.51 -11.08
CA MET A 134 -3.25 0.30 -12.33
C MET A 134 -3.93 0.95 -13.55
N TYR A 135 -5.24 1.25 -13.47
CA TYR A 135 -5.96 2.01 -14.49
C TYR A 135 -5.47 3.45 -14.65
N LEU A 136 -4.71 4.00 -13.69
CA LEU A 136 -4.09 5.33 -13.80
C LEU A 136 -3.07 5.44 -14.95
N ARG A 137 -2.61 4.32 -15.50
CA ARG A 137 -1.80 4.29 -16.74
C ARG A 137 -2.58 4.80 -17.96
N ASP A 138 -3.86 4.45 -18.01
CA ASP A 138 -4.80 4.80 -19.08
C ASP A 138 -5.64 6.04 -18.74
N ALA A 139 -5.48 6.60 -17.55
CA ALA A 139 -6.13 7.83 -17.11
C ALA A 139 -5.48 9.10 -17.70
N LEU A 140 -6.18 10.23 -17.60
CA LEU A 140 -5.56 11.53 -17.87
C LEU A 140 -4.36 11.78 -16.92
N PRO A 141 -3.26 12.41 -17.41
CA PRO A 141 -2.05 12.62 -16.61
C PRO A 141 -2.29 13.39 -15.30
N GLU A 142 -3.29 14.27 -15.27
CA GLU A 142 -3.68 15.09 -14.11
C GLU A 142 -3.87 14.28 -12.83
N TYR A 143 -4.44 13.06 -12.93
CA TYR A 143 -4.71 12.20 -11.78
C TYR A 143 -3.47 11.43 -11.26
N SER A 144 -2.36 11.48 -12.00
CA SER A 144 -1.09 10.84 -11.67
C SER A 144 0.06 11.84 -11.50
N THR A 145 -0.20 13.14 -11.63
CA THR A 145 0.82 14.19 -11.54
C THR A 145 0.86 14.73 -10.12
N PHE A 146 2.00 14.59 -9.46
CA PHE A 146 2.23 15.08 -8.11
C PHE A 146 3.52 15.88 -8.04
N ASP A 147 3.49 16.98 -7.29
CA ASP A 147 4.68 17.79 -7.05
C ASP A 147 5.72 16.99 -6.25
N PHE A 148 6.94 16.98 -6.76
CA PHE A 148 8.07 16.28 -6.13
C PHE A 148 8.50 16.94 -4.81
N ASN A 149 8.24 18.24 -4.66
CA ASN A 149 8.56 19.02 -3.46
C ASN A 149 7.37 19.18 -2.50
N MET A 150 6.31 18.38 -2.68
CA MET A 150 5.13 18.39 -1.81
C MET A 150 5.53 18.15 -0.35
N LYS A 151 5.02 19.01 0.54
CA LYS A 151 5.22 18.87 1.99
C LYS A 151 4.24 17.83 2.58
N PRO A 152 4.65 17.09 3.63
CA PRO A 152 3.75 16.17 4.32
C PRO A 152 2.55 16.88 4.94
N VAL A 153 1.35 16.35 4.68
CA VAL A 153 0.10 16.82 5.30
C VAL A 153 0.05 16.29 6.73
N THR A 154 0.07 17.17 7.71
CA THR A 154 -0.02 16.80 9.13
C THR A 154 -1.42 16.27 9.47
N ARG A 155 -1.49 15.20 10.26
CA ARG A 155 -2.73 14.56 10.67
C ARG A 155 -2.65 14.14 12.13
N LEU A 156 -3.78 14.22 12.84
CA LEU A 156 -3.92 13.67 14.18
C LEU A 156 -4.02 12.13 14.12
N SER A 157 -3.30 11.44 14.99
CA SER A 157 -3.20 9.97 15.00
C SER A 157 -4.53 9.25 15.27
N GLU A 158 -5.52 9.93 15.84
CA GLU A 158 -6.78 9.33 16.27
C GLU A 158 -7.86 9.29 15.19
N GLU A 159 -7.74 10.09 14.13
CA GLU A 159 -8.75 10.17 13.07
C GLU A 159 -8.77 8.92 12.16
N ASP A 160 -9.93 8.58 11.60
CA ASP A 160 -10.11 7.51 10.62
C ASP A 160 -9.62 7.87 9.22
N ILE A 161 -8.87 6.97 8.57
CA ILE A 161 -8.19 7.25 7.30
C ILE A 161 -9.21 7.69 6.23
N PRO A 162 -9.02 8.87 5.60
CA PRO A 162 -9.99 9.41 4.66
C PRO A 162 -10.01 8.56 3.38
N VAL A 163 -11.22 8.24 2.92
CA VAL A 163 -11.44 7.55 1.66
C VAL A 163 -11.81 8.57 0.58
N ASN A 164 -10.90 8.77 -0.36
CA ASN A 164 -11.09 9.66 -1.48
C ASN A 164 -11.92 8.98 -2.59
N GLN A 165 -13.17 9.44 -2.75
CA GLN A 165 -14.15 8.92 -3.71
C GLN A 165 -14.03 9.51 -5.13
N LEU A 166 -12.99 10.30 -5.42
CA LEU A 166 -12.81 10.90 -6.74
C LEU A 166 -12.75 9.83 -7.83
N LYS A 167 -13.63 9.97 -8.83
CA LYS A 167 -13.64 9.16 -10.05
C LYS A 167 -12.78 9.81 -11.14
N VAL A 168 -12.09 8.98 -11.91
CA VAL A 168 -11.06 9.37 -12.87
C VAL A 168 -11.61 9.40 -14.30
N LYS A 169 -11.16 10.38 -15.09
CA LYS A 169 -11.35 10.41 -16.56
C LYS A 169 -10.23 9.62 -17.24
N MET A 170 -10.61 8.82 -18.23
CA MET A 170 -9.72 7.99 -19.02
C MET A 170 -9.29 8.70 -20.30
N LYS A 171 -8.14 8.31 -20.84
CA LYS A 171 -7.75 8.64 -22.21
C LYS A 171 -8.70 7.97 -23.21
N PRO A 172 -8.73 8.43 -24.48
CA PRO A 172 -9.37 7.69 -25.56
C PRO A 172 -8.83 6.26 -25.65
N ARG A 173 -9.67 5.32 -26.09
CA ARG A 173 -9.30 3.93 -26.34
C ARG A 173 -8.27 3.82 -27.48
N PRO A 174 -7.44 2.77 -27.53
CA PRO A 174 -7.42 1.57 -26.68
C PRO A 174 -6.70 1.78 -25.34
N TRP A 175 -7.19 1.09 -24.30
CA TRP A 175 -6.56 1.05 -22.97
C TRP A 175 -5.69 -0.20 -22.80
N SER A 176 -4.76 -0.16 -21.86
CA SER A 176 -3.88 -1.29 -21.52
C SER A 176 -4.64 -2.55 -21.08
N LYS A 177 -5.78 -2.39 -20.39
CA LYS A 177 -6.69 -3.48 -20.02
C LYS A 177 -8.14 -3.07 -20.26
N LYS A 178 -9.00 -4.09 -20.34
CA LYS A 178 -10.45 -3.94 -20.46
C LYS A 178 -11.07 -3.70 -19.08
N TRP A 179 -10.79 -2.54 -18.50
CA TRP A 179 -11.18 -2.14 -17.14
C TRP A 179 -12.69 -2.22 -16.91
N GLU A 180 -13.50 -2.12 -17.97
CA GLU A 180 -14.96 -2.25 -17.91
C GLU A 180 -15.45 -3.66 -17.54
N ARG A 181 -14.58 -4.67 -17.53
CA ARG A 181 -14.98 -6.04 -17.24
C ARG A 181 -15.28 -6.22 -15.75
N PRO A 182 -16.38 -6.91 -15.38
CA PRO A 182 -16.76 -7.16 -13.98
C PRO A 182 -15.68 -7.83 -13.14
N GLN A 183 -14.80 -8.62 -13.75
CA GLN A 183 -13.69 -9.31 -13.07
C GLN A 183 -12.73 -8.36 -12.33
N TYR A 184 -12.59 -7.10 -12.78
CA TYR A 184 -11.70 -6.13 -12.14
C TYR A 184 -12.39 -5.36 -11.02
N ASN A 185 -13.72 -5.36 -10.99
CA ASN A 185 -14.55 -4.68 -9.98
C ASN A 185 -14.14 -3.21 -9.71
N VAL A 186 -13.75 -2.47 -10.77
CA VAL A 186 -13.28 -1.09 -10.65
C VAL A 186 -14.46 -0.13 -10.48
N ARG A 187 -14.43 0.70 -9.44
CA ARG A 187 -15.46 1.70 -9.12
C ARG A 187 -14.96 3.14 -9.31
N GLY A 188 -13.65 3.36 -9.36
CA GLY A 188 -13.01 4.66 -9.48
C GLY A 188 -12.94 5.24 -10.89
N ILE A 189 -13.55 4.63 -11.91
CA ILE A 189 -13.55 5.13 -13.29
C ILE A 189 -14.93 5.70 -13.64
N MET A 190 -14.97 6.86 -14.31
CA MET A 190 -16.21 7.42 -14.88
C MET A 190 -16.58 6.73 -16.19
N PHE A 191 -17.04 5.49 -16.11
CA PHE A 191 -17.39 4.69 -17.30
C PHE A 191 -18.52 5.29 -18.15
N GLU A 192 -19.41 6.08 -17.54
CA GLU A 192 -20.53 6.76 -18.21
C GLU A 192 -20.09 7.64 -19.40
N LEU A 193 -18.87 8.17 -19.35
CA LEU A 193 -18.32 9.02 -20.41
C LEU A 193 -17.81 8.23 -21.62
N TYR A 194 -17.59 6.92 -21.49
CA TYR A 194 -16.89 6.10 -22.50
C TYR A 194 -17.66 4.85 -22.93
N LEU A 195 -18.58 4.35 -22.10
CA LEU A 195 -19.34 3.13 -22.36
C LEU A 195 -20.76 3.46 -22.79
N HIS A 196 -21.08 3.17 -24.05
CA HIS A 196 -22.47 3.07 -24.51
C HIS A 196 -23.11 1.77 -24.03
N GLU A 197 -24.45 1.70 -24.05
CA GLU A 197 -25.22 0.52 -23.61
C GLU A 197 -24.71 -0.80 -24.21
N ASN A 198 -24.32 -0.80 -25.48
CA ASN A 198 -23.82 -2.01 -26.15
C ASN A 198 -22.51 -2.52 -25.51
N HIS A 199 -21.63 -1.63 -25.05
CA HIS A 199 -20.42 -2.01 -24.34
C HIS A 199 -20.76 -2.58 -22.97
N VAL A 200 -21.69 -1.95 -22.24
CA VAL A 200 -22.15 -2.42 -20.94
C VAL A 200 -22.80 -3.80 -21.06
N LYS A 201 -23.70 -4.00 -22.03
CA LYS A 201 -24.32 -5.30 -22.34
C LYS A 201 -23.26 -6.38 -22.62
N LYS A 202 -22.23 -6.06 -23.40
CA LYS A 202 -21.12 -6.99 -23.69
C LYS A 202 -20.27 -7.31 -22.46
N ALA A 203 -19.97 -6.32 -21.61
CA ALA A 203 -19.22 -6.53 -20.37
C ALA A 203 -20.02 -7.38 -19.37
N ASN A 204 -21.33 -7.11 -19.23
CA ASN A 204 -22.23 -7.84 -18.34
C ASN A 204 -22.40 -9.32 -18.73
N LYS A 205 -22.27 -9.69 -20.00
CA LYS A 205 -22.24 -11.10 -20.43
C LYS A 205 -21.09 -11.90 -19.81
N LEU A 206 -20.02 -11.23 -19.38
CA LEU A 206 -18.87 -11.86 -18.70
C LEU A 206 -19.01 -11.83 -17.16
N ALA A 207 -20.08 -11.24 -16.64
CA ALA A 207 -20.31 -11.21 -15.20
C ALA A 207 -20.49 -12.62 -14.66
N ARG A 208 -20.06 -12.83 -13.41
CA ARG A 208 -20.22 -14.09 -12.69
C ARG A 208 -20.94 -13.80 -11.37
N PRO A 209 -22.28 -13.63 -11.38
CA PRO A 209 -23.04 -13.25 -10.17
C PRO A 209 -22.85 -14.26 -9.03
N TRP A 210 -22.72 -15.55 -9.35
CA TRP A 210 -22.48 -16.61 -8.37
C TRP A 210 -21.13 -16.48 -7.63
N ALA A 211 -20.16 -15.73 -8.18
CA ALA A 211 -18.84 -15.62 -7.56
C ALA A 211 -18.87 -14.87 -6.21
N GLN A 212 -19.83 -13.96 -6.00
CA GLN A 212 -20.02 -13.28 -4.72
C GLN A 212 -20.55 -14.24 -3.64
N PHE A 213 -21.26 -15.30 -4.03
CA PHE A 213 -21.87 -16.26 -3.11
C PHE A 213 -20.99 -17.52 -2.92
N ASP A 214 -19.78 -17.54 -3.48
CA ASP A 214 -18.85 -18.66 -3.37
C ASP A 214 -18.07 -18.60 -2.05
N MET A 215 -18.73 -19.01 -0.96
CA MET A 215 -18.18 -18.99 0.39
C MET A 215 -16.90 -19.83 0.53
N MET A 216 -16.68 -20.84 -0.33
CA MET A 216 -15.46 -21.66 -0.27
C MET A 216 -14.21 -20.91 -0.72
N LYS A 217 -14.35 -19.83 -1.52
CA LYS A 217 -13.24 -18.97 -1.91
C LYS A 217 -12.80 -18.00 -0.84
N GLU A 218 -13.70 -17.65 0.09
CA GLU A 218 -13.39 -16.74 1.18
C GLU A 218 -12.23 -17.27 2.01
N TYR A 219 -11.36 -16.37 2.45
CA TYR A 219 -10.21 -16.69 3.27
C TYR A 219 -10.36 -15.97 4.60
N ASP A 220 -10.87 -16.68 5.61
CA ASP A 220 -11.01 -16.14 6.96
C ASP A 220 -9.64 -16.09 7.64
N THR A 221 -9.17 -14.86 7.88
CA THR A 221 -7.86 -14.57 8.46
C THR A 221 -7.93 -14.15 9.92
N LYS A 222 -9.13 -14.07 10.53
CA LYS A 222 -9.29 -13.51 11.89
C LYS A 222 -8.40 -14.16 12.95
N GLU A 223 -8.41 -15.48 13.02
CA GLU A 223 -7.56 -16.22 13.99
C GLU A 223 -6.07 -16.05 13.68
N ILE A 224 -5.72 -16.05 12.40
CA ILE A 224 -4.34 -15.87 11.92
C ILE A 224 -3.84 -14.48 12.30
N GLU A 225 -4.63 -13.44 12.07
CA GLU A 225 -4.32 -12.06 12.41
C GLU A 225 -4.16 -11.87 13.93
N GLN A 226 -5.06 -12.44 14.73
CA GLN A 226 -4.95 -12.41 16.19
C GLN A 226 -3.66 -13.07 16.68
N ASN A 227 -3.28 -14.21 16.10
CA ASN A 227 -2.03 -14.88 16.45
C ASN A 227 -0.80 -14.06 16.03
N ILE A 228 -0.82 -13.45 14.84
CA ILE A 228 0.24 -12.55 14.38
C ILE A 228 0.38 -11.35 15.33
N LEU A 229 -0.72 -10.73 15.74
CA LEU A 229 -0.68 -9.58 16.66
C LEU A 229 -0.03 -9.96 18.00
N LYS A 230 -0.35 -11.15 18.54
CA LYS A 230 0.29 -11.68 19.76
C LYS A 230 1.79 -11.91 19.54
N GLU A 231 2.19 -12.47 18.41
CA GLU A 231 3.61 -12.68 18.08
C GLU A 231 4.37 -11.34 18.02
N VAL A 232 3.82 -10.34 17.33
CA VAL A 232 4.43 -9.00 17.22
C VAL A 232 4.56 -8.36 18.61
N GLU A 233 3.52 -8.45 19.44
CA GLU A 233 3.54 -7.91 20.80
C GLU A 233 4.61 -8.59 21.67
N GLN A 234 4.76 -9.91 21.58
CA GLN A 234 5.78 -10.66 22.30
C GLN A 234 7.20 -10.24 21.87
N GLU A 235 7.44 -10.11 20.57
CA GLU A 235 8.72 -9.68 20.01
C GLU A 235 9.10 -8.25 20.39
N LEU A 236 8.11 -7.35 20.51
CA LEU A 236 8.33 -5.98 20.99
C LEU A 236 8.67 -5.96 22.49
N LYS A 237 7.95 -6.74 23.32
CA LYS A 237 8.24 -6.85 24.77
C LYS A 237 9.62 -7.46 25.05
N GLN A 238 10.09 -8.39 24.24
CA GLN A 238 11.42 -8.99 24.42
C GLN A 238 12.54 -7.97 24.22
N SER A 239 12.38 -7.02 23.29
CA SER A 239 13.37 -5.95 23.09
C SER A 239 13.42 -4.92 24.20
N GLU A 240 12.35 -4.72 24.97
CA GLU A 240 12.34 -3.76 26.09
C GLU A 240 13.12 -4.28 27.32
N LYS A 241 13.40 -5.59 27.39
CA LYS A 241 14.09 -6.24 28.51
C LYS A 241 15.60 -6.37 28.32
N GLN A 242 16.11 -6.08 27.13
CA GLN A 242 17.54 -6.12 26.77
C GLN A 242 18.11 -4.71 26.75
#